data_AF-A0A2M7CJP5-F1
#
_entry.id   AF-A0A2M7CJP5-F1
#
_cell.length_a   1.000
_cell.length_b   1.000
_cell.length_c   1.000
_cell.angle_alpha   90.00
_cell.angle_beta   90.00
_cell.angle_gamma   90.00
#
_symmetry.space_group_name_H-M   'P 1'
#
loop_
_entity.id
_entity.type
_entity.pdbx_description
1 polymer ?
#
loop_
_entity_poly.entity_id
_entity_poly.type
_entity_poly.pdbx_seq_one_letter_code
_entity_poly.pdbx_strand_id
1 'polypeptide(L)'
;LLKYHAQMNDESFRMFLDLLGLNLAHPKRVKTPLLILGAEKDTIIAPRDVHDTARAYGVKAELFPNMAHDMMLEAGWKSVAERILHWLQEKRI
;
A
#
# COMPACT_ATOMS: atom_id res chain seq x y z
N LEU A 1 10.94 14.10 -14.72
CA LEU A 1 9.90 14.52 -13.77
C LEU A 1 8.81 15.38 -14.45
N LEU A 2 9.12 16.57 -14.98
CA LEU A 2 8.11 17.45 -15.62
C LEU A 2 7.30 16.81 -16.76
N LYS A 3 7.91 15.94 -17.58
CA LYS A 3 7.25 15.23 -18.68
C LYS A 3 6.06 14.37 -18.24
N TYR A 4 6.15 13.74 -17.07
CA TYR A 4 5.10 12.85 -16.54
C TYR A 4 4.14 13.58 -15.60
N HIS A 5 4.62 14.63 -14.92
CA HIS A 5 3.77 15.48 -14.09
C HIS A 5 2.60 16.10 -14.89
N ALA A 6 2.84 16.51 -16.14
CA ALA A 6 1.79 17.04 -17.00
C ALA A 6 0.71 16.01 -17.42
N GLN A 7 0.96 14.71 -17.19
CA GLN A 7 0.00 13.63 -17.44
C GLN A 7 -0.78 13.22 -16.18
N MET A 8 -0.39 13.73 -15.01
CA MET A 8 -1.12 13.50 -13.77
C MET A 8 -2.37 14.38 -13.74
N ASN A 9 -3.46 13.82 -13.23
CA ASN A 9 -4.66 14.57 -12.91
C ASN A 9 -4.72 14.80 -11.40
N ASP A 10 -5.57 15.74 -10.99
CA ASP A 10 -5.88 15.96 -9.58
C ASP A 10 -6.40 14.66 -8.93
N GLU A 11 -6.12 14.51 -7.64
CA GLU A 11 -6.72 13.43 -6.86
C GLU A 11 -8.24 13.56 -6.80
N SER A 12 -8.92 12.43 -6.63
CA SER A 12 -10.36 12.40 -6.55
C SER A 12 -10.87 13.14 -5.31
N PHE A 13 -11.63 14.22 -5.50
CA PHE A 13 -12.28 14.92 -4.38
C PHE A 13 -13.19 14.00 -3.56
N ARG A 14 -13.79 12.98 -4.20
CA ARG A 14 -14.57 11.96 -3.50
C ARG A 14 -13.72 11.13 -2.53
N MET A 15 -12.49 10.79 -2.92
CA MET A 15 -11.56 10.07 -2.04
C MET A 15 -11.29 10.88 -0.76
N PHE A 16 -11.05 12.19 -0.90
CA PHE A 16 -10.89 13.09 0.25
C PHE A 16 -12.12 13.07 1.18
N LEU A 17 -13.34 13.15 0.62
CA LEU A 17 -14.58 13.06 1.40
C LEU A 17 -14.72 11.72 2.13
N ASP A 18 -14.31 10.62 1.50
CA ASP A 18 -14.38 9.29 2.12
C ASP A 18 -13.38 9.16 3.29
N LEU A 19 -12.20 9.81 3.21
CA LEU A 19 -11.24 9.91 4.32
C LEU A 19 -11.81 10.67 5.54
N LEU A 20 -12.80 11.54 5.35
CA LEU A 20 -13.53 12.21 6.44
C LEU A 20 -14.54 11.30 7.15
N GLY A 21 -14.61 10.01 6.80
CA GLY A 21 -15.47 9.04 7.45
C GLY A 21 -16.77 8.73 6.71
N LEU A 22 -16.98 9.31 5.52
CA LEU A 22 -18.23 9.15 4.76
C LEU A 22 -18.38 7.77 4.11
N ASN A 23 -17.27 7.07 3.86
CA ASN A 23 -17.29 5.72 3.29
C ASN A 23 -16.01 4.93 3.67
N LEU A 24 -15.88 4.62 4.96
CA LEU A 24 -14.71 3.91 5.45
C LEU A 24 -14.67 2.44 4.99
N ALA A 25 -13.45 1.90 4.93
CA ALA A 25 -13.24 0.47 4.70
C ALA A 25 -13.92 -0.37 5.80
N HIS A 26 -14.36 -1.58 5.44
CA HIS A 26 -14.99 -2.52 6.36
C HIS A 26 -14.14 -3.80 6.50
N PRO A 27 -13.01 -3.78 7.25
CA PRO A 27 -12.07 -4.89 7.31
C PRO A 27 -12.71 -6.24 7.66
N LYS A 28 -13.70 -6.24 8.56
CA LYS A 28 -14.43 -7.45 8.99
C LYS A 28 -15.14 -8.19 7.85
N ARG A 29 -15.47 -7.50 6.75
CA ARG A 29 -16.14 -8.08 5.57
C ARG A 29 -15.16 -8.78 4.63
N VAL A 30 -13.87 -8.47 4.68
CA VAL A 30 -12.86 -9.09 3.83
C VAL A 30 -12.49 -10.47 4.39
N LYS A 31 -12.63 -11.51 3.57
CA LYS A 31 -12.37 -12.91 3.94
C LYS A 31 -11.26 -13.56 3.12
N THR A 32 -10.75 -12.85 2.11
CA THR A 32 -9.67 -13.32 1.25
C THR A 32 -8.32 -13.20 1.98
N PRO A 33 -7.32 -14.03 1.61
CA PRO A 33 -5.94 -13.80 2.04
C PRO A 33 -5.49 -12.39 1.64
N LEU A 34 -4.73 -11.73 2.52
CA LEU A 34 -4.16 -10.40 2.28
C LEU A 34 -2.66 -10.39 2.53
N LEU A 35 -1.95 -9.61 1.73
CA LEU A 35 -0.57 -9.20 1.93
C LEU A 35 -0.56 -7.69 2.10
N ILE A 36 0.02 -7.20 3.19
CA ILE A 36 0.15 -5.77 3.46
C ILE A 36 1.63 -5.42 3.47
N LEU A 37 2.03 -4.65 2.47
CA LEU A 37 3.40 -4.16 2.30
C LEU A 37 3.43 -2.64 2.53
N GLY A 38 4.56 -2.14 3.01
CA GLY A 38 4.80 -0.71 3.11
C GLY A 38 6.26 -0.34 2.96
N ALA A 39 6.53 0.94 2.85
CA ALA A 39 7.87 1.51 2.72
C ALA A 39 8.32 2.13 4.05
N GLU A 40 9.55 1.83 4.49
CA GLU A 40 10.09 2.37 5.75
C GLU A 40 10.25 3.89 5.72
N LYS A 41 10.62 4.46 4.56
CA LYS A 41 10.88 5.90 4.38
C LYS A 41 9.75 6.59 3.62
N ASP A 42 8.54 6.05 3.69
CA ASP A 42 7.36 6.65 3.10
C ASP A 42 7.02 7.97 3.84
N THR A 43 6.99 9.08 3.09
CA THR A 43 6.67 10.41 3.62
C THR A 43 5.22 10.82 3.37
N ILE A 44 4.44 9.98 2.70
CA ILE A 44 3.02 10.19 2.39
C ILE A 44 2.15 9.36 3.33
N ILE A 45 2.46 8.07 3.48
CA ILE A 45 1.76 7.14 4.37
C ILE A 45 2.75 6.63 5.42
N ALA A 46 2.52 6.96 6.69
CA ALA A 46 3.48 6.59 7.71
C ALA A 46 3.53 5.06 7.89
N PRO A 47 4.70 4.47 8.23
CA PRO A 47 4.80 3.04 8.57
C PRO A 47 3.80 2.58 9.64
N ARG A 48 3.44 3.48 10.56
CA ARG A 48 2.39 3.23 11.55
C ARG A 48 1.04 2.95 10.90
N ASP A 49 0.64 3.70 9.88
CA ASP A 49 -0.67 3.54 9.22
C ASP A 49 -0.75 2.20 8.48
N VAL A 50 0.37 1.74 7.92
CA VAL A 50 0.51 0.39 7.34
C VAL A 50 0.31 -0.69 8.41
N HIS A 51 0.93 -0.53 9.58
CA HIS A 51 0.73 -1.44 10.71
C HIS A 51 -0.71 -1.40 11.24
N ASP A 52 -1.33 -0.23 11.32
CA ASP A 52 -2.71 -0.04 11.78
C ASP A 52 -3.68 -0.73 10.82
N THR A 53 -3.45 -0.60 9.51
CA THR A 53 -4.16 -1.33 8.46
C THR A 53 -3.99 -2.84 8.64
N ALA A 54 -2.77 -3.33 8.84
CA ALA A 54 -2.53 -4.76 9.04
C ALA A 54 -3.24 -5.31 10.28
N ARG A 55 -3.26 -4.56 11.39
CA ARG A 55 -4.03 -4.93 12.58
C ARG A 55 -5.53 -4.95 12.31
N ALA A 56 -6.06 -3.98 11.56
CA ALA A 56 -7.47 -3.93 11.19
C ALA A 56 -7.91 -5.16 10.36
N TYR A 57 -7.02 -5.70 9.53
CA TYR A 57 -7.24 -6.90 8.72
C TYR A 57 -6.76 -8.20 9.38
N GLY A 58 -6.18 -8.16 10.58
CA GLY A 58 -5.73 -9.35 11.31
C GLY A 58 -4.50 -10.04 10.71
N VAL A 59 -3.67 -9.32 9.96
CA VAL A 59 -2.43 -9.82 9.37
C VAL A 59 -1.22 -9.01 9.86
N LYS A 60 -0.01 -9.44 9.50
CA LYS A 60 1.22 -8.68 9.77
C LYS A 60 1.58 -7.84 8.55
N ALA A 61 2.00 -6.60 8.78
CA ALA A 61 2.62 -5.77 7.76
C ALA A 61 4.08 -6.16 7.56
N GLU A 62 4.56 -6.05 6.33
CA GLU A 62 5.97 -6.18 5.96
C GLU A 62 6.45 -4.85 5.40
N LEU A 63 7.47 -4.27 6.04
CA LEU A 63 8.05 -2.99 5.61
C LEU A 63 9.36 -3.24 4.86
N PHE A 64 9.50 -2.58 3.71
CA PHE A 64 10.72 -2.60 2.92
C PHE A 64 11.66 -1.49 3.38
N PRO A 65 12.88 -1.83 3.84
CA PRO A 65 13.83 -0.85 4.32
C PRO A 65 14.36 0.01 3.17
N ASN A 66 14.71 1.26 3.48
CA ASN A 66 15.26 2.21 2.49
C ASN A 66 14.39 2.42 1.24
N MET A 67 13.06 2.27 1.37
CA MET A 67 12.10 2.42 0.28
C MET A 67 11.25 3.68 0.51
N ALA A 68 11.02 4.47 -0.55
CA ALA A 68 10.06 5.59 -0.55
C ALA A 68 8.64 5.15 -0.96
N HIS A 69 7.69 6.09 -0.97
CA HIS A 69 6.26 5.86 -1.19
C HIS A 69 5.95 5.05 -2.46
N ASP A 70 6.46 5.48 -3.62
CA ASP A 70 6.25 4.80 -4.89
C ASP A 70 7.19 3.60 -5.05
N MET A 71 6.99 2.58 -4.23
CA MET A 71 7.85 1.39 -4.13
C MET A 71 8.09 0.69 -5.49
N MET A 72 7.18 0.83 -6.45
CA MET A 72 7.34 0.28 -7.81
C MET A 72 8.29 1.06 -8.71
N LEU A 73 8.64 2.31 -8.36
CA LEU A 73 9.55 3.19 -9.10
C LEU A 73 10.92 3.33 -8.43
N GLU A 74 11.04 2.89 -7.17
CA GLU A 74 12.28 2.90 -6.42
C GLU A 74 13.30 1.89 -6.96
N ALA A 75 14.61 2.11 -6.75
CA ALA A 75 15.66 1.20 -7.23
C ALA A 75 15.50 -0.25 -6.71
N GLY A 76 14.92 -0.41 -5.51
CA GLY A 76 14.66 -1.70 -4.86
C GLY A 76 13.39 -2.42 -5.30
N TRP A 77 12.64 -1.89 -6.28
CA TRP A 77 11.29 -2.37 -6.65
C TRP A 77 11.20 -3.89 -6.91
N LYS A 78 12.27 -4.50 -7.43
CA LYS A 78 12.31 -5.94 -7.71
C LYS A 78 12.05 -6.79 -6.48
N SER A 79 12.59 -6.39 -5.33
CA SER A 79 12.37 -7.11 -4.06
C SER A 79 10.89 -7.12 -3.65
N VAL A 80 10.17 -6.03 -3.92
CA VAL A 80 8.73 -5.90 -3.67
C VAL A 80 7.96 -6.82 -4.61
N ALA A 81 8.30 -6.79 -5.91
CA ALA A 81 7.68 -7.64 -6.92
C ALA A 81 7.90 -9.14 -6.65
N GLU A 82 9.12 -9.53 -6.29
CA GLU A 82 9.48 -10.90 -5.90
C GLU A 82 8.68 -11.36 -4.68
N ARG A 83 8.54 -10.50 -3.68
CA ARG A 83 7.76 -10.81 -2.48
C ARG A 83 6.28 -11.06 -2.80
N ILE A 84 5.70 -10.23 -3.66
CA ILE A 84 4.32 -10.40 -4.13
C ILE A 84 4.18 -11.72 -4.90
N LEU A 85 5.09 -12.01 -5.83
CA LEU A 85 5.08 -13.25 -6.60
C LEU A 85 5.18 -14.49 -5.70
N HIS A 86 6.10 -14.48 -4.74
CA HIS A 86 6.26 -15.58 -3.79
C HIS A 86 5.00 -15.76 -2.92
N TRP A 87 4.40 -14.66 -2.48
CA TRP A 87 3.15 -14.72 -1.71
C TRP A 87 1.99 -15.35 -2.50
N LEU A 88 1.84 -14.99 -3.77
CA LEU A 88 0.82 -15.57 -4.65
C LEU A 88 1.04 -17.08 -4.80
N GLN A 89 2.29 -17.51 -5.00
CA GLN A 89 2.67 -18.92 -5.05
C GLN A 89 2.38 -19.67 -3.74
N GLU A 90 2.72 -19.08 -2.58
CA GLU A 90 2.44 -19.63 -1.25
C GLU A 90 0.94 -19.80 -1.01
N LYS A 91 0.12 -18.84 -1.47
CA LYS A 91 -1.34 -18.86 -1.33
C LYS A 91 -2.04 -19.67 -2.41
N ARG A 92 -1.33 -20.06 -3.48
CA ARG A 92 -1.86 -20.74 -4.66
C ARG A 92 -3.01 -19.96 -5.31
N ILE A 93 -2.83 -18.65 -5.44
CA ILE A 93 -3.76 -17.70 -6.06
C ILE A 93 -3.08 -16.93 -7.18
#